data_AF-A0A7J4SC24-F1
#
_entry.id   AF-A0A7J4SC24-F1
#
_cell.length_a   1.000
_cell.length_b   1.000
_cell.length_c   1.000
_cell.angle_alpha   90.00
_cell.angle_beta   90.00
_cell.angle_gamma   90.00
#
_symmetry.space_group_name_H-M   'P 1'
#
loop_
_entity.id
_entity.type
_entity.pdbx_description
1 polymer ?
#
loop_
_entity_poly.entity_id
_entity_poly.type
_entity_poly.pdbx_seq_one_letter_code
_entity_poly.pdbx_strand_id
1 'polypeptide(L)'
;YYGYSRQDERFMAGEAISAKFLARTFASHCDGIVVLDIHAPEAMENMEVPVELVSAMPEIAEHLRKNVRPDFVLSPDKGAIDRASSVAKAIDVPFSYLEKKRIDAHTIEHTPKDLDVEGQVVAIVDDMISTGGTICRASDALRRQGAKEVHAACTHGLFTGGAIHRLGNHVDGVHSTDSLPNPRANVSAAEALSRGVKRLIERMSSEIVIH
;
A
#
# COMPACT_ATOMS: atom_id res chain seq x y z
N TYR A 1 7.38 -7.32 5.10
CA TYR A 1 5.93 -7.51 4.91
C TYR A 1 5.36 -8.18 6.15
N TYR A 2 4.33 -7.60 6.76
CA TYR A 2 3.67 -8.18 7.95
C TYR A 2 2.43 -8.98 7.52
N GLY A 3 2.57 -10.30 7.43
CA GLY A 3 1.59 -11.19 6.76
C GLY A 3 0.14 -11.10 7.24
N TYR A 4 -0.06 -10.86 8.53
CA TYR A 4 -1.37 -10.83 9.17
C TYR A 4 -1.93 -9.41 9.35
N SER A 5 -1.33 -8.41 8.67
CA SER A 5 -1.69 -6.99 8.83
C SER A 5 -3.16 -6.67 8.54
N ARG A 6 -3.86 -7.48 7.77
CA ARG A 6 -5.29 -7.35 7.43
C ARG A 6 -6.25 -8.10 8.37
N GLN A 7 -5.72 -8.73 9.42
CA GLN A 7 -6.49 -9.36 10.49
C GLN A 7 -6.33 -8.54 11.79
N ASP A 8 -6.62 -7.25 11.66
CA ASP A 8 -6.44 -6.18 12.64
C ASP A 8 -7.70 -5.89 13.48
N GLU A 9 -8.86 -6.35 13.03
CA GLU A 9 -10.12 -6.34 13.78
C GLU A 9 -10.86 -7.69 13.72
N ARG A 10 -11.92 -7.81 14.51
CA ARG A 10 -12.83 -8.96 14.47
C ARG A 10 -14.01 -8.64 13.56
N PHE A 11 -14.22 -9.45 12.54
CA PHE A 11 -15.39 -9.35 11.67
C PHE A 11 -16.52 -10.27 12.15
N MET A 12 -16.16 -11.39 12.78
CA MET A 12 -17.09 -12.35 13.37
C MET A 12 -16.78 -12.64 14.84
N ALA A 13 -17.81 -13.02 15.59
CA ALA A 13 -17.65 -13.43 16.98
C ALA A 13 -16.74 -14.66 17.08
N GLY A 14 -15.77 -14.61 17.99
CA GLY A 14 -14.80 -15.68 18.23
C GLY A 14 -13.50 -15.57 17.42
N GLU A 15 -13.39 -14.63 16.47
CA GLU A 15 -12.16 -14.43 15.70
C GLU A 15 -11.01 -13.87 16.57
N ALA A 16 -9.79 -14.27 16.22
CA ALA A 16 -8.59 -13.68 16.78
C ALA A 16 -8.25 -12.38 16.05
N ILE A 17 -7.74 -11.39 16.79
CA ILE A 17 -7.05 -10.24 16.17
C ILE A 17 -5.59 -10.67 15.94
N SER A 18 -5.38 -11.42 14.87
CA SER A 18 -4.09 -12.06 14.58
C SER A 18 -2.95 -11.05 14.45
N ALA A 19 -3.22 -9.87 13.87
CA ALA A 19 -2.24 -8.82 13.73
C ALA A 19 -1.65 -8.41 15.08
N LYS A 20 -2.50 -8.20 16.09
CA LYS A 20 -2.08 -7.80 17.44
C LYS A 20 -1.44 -8.94 18.22
N PHE A 21 -1.97 -10.16 18.07
CA PHE A 21 -1.41 -11.34 18.72
C PHE A 21 0.05 -11.61 18.28
N LEU A 22 0.29 -11.58 16.97
CA LEU A 22 1.63 -11.81 16.43
C LEU A 22 2.59 -10.65 16.76
N ALA A 23 2.10 -9.40 16.78
CA ALA A 23 2.92 -8.24 17.12
C ALA A 23 3.49 -8.36 18.53
N ARG A 24 2.63 -8.73 19.50
CA ARG A 24 3.04 -9.01 20.88
C ARG A 24 3.98 -10.20 21.00
N THR A 25 3.74 -11.25 20.22
CA THR A 25 4.60 -12.44 20.22
C THR A 25 6.00 -12.10 19.71
N PHE A 26 6.12 -11.27 18.67
CA PHE A 26 7.42 -10.80 18.19
C PHE A 26 8.07 -9.84 19.18
N ALA A 27 7.31 -8.92 19.77
CA ALA A 27 7.82 -7.98 20.77
C ALA A 27 8.42 -8.71 21.99
N SER A 28 7.88 -9.86 22.40
CA SER A 28 8.44 -10.62 23.52
C SER A 28 9.73 -11.40 23.19
N HIS A 29 10.20 -11.37 21.94
CA HIS A 29 11.39 -12.11 21.49
C HIS A 29 12.41 -11.25 20.74
N CYS A 30 12.15 -9.95 20.58
CA CYS A 30 12.99 -9.02 19.82
C CYS A 30 13.20 -7.74 20.62
N ASP A 31 14.37 -7.10 20.51
CA ASP A 31 14.64 -5.82 21.19
C ASP A 31 13.99 -4.61 20.50
N GLY A 32 13.51 -4.78 19.28
CA GLY A 32 12.86 -3.74 18.48
C GLY A 32 12.33 -4.28 17.17
N ILE A 33 11.38 -3.57 16.55
CA ILE A 33 10.68 -4.04 15.35
C ILE A 33 10.67 -2.93 14.30
N VAL A 34 11.06 -3.26 13.06
CA VAL A 34 10.84 -2.40 11.89
C VAL A 34 9.81 -3.05 10.98
N VAL A 35 8.76 -2.31 10.60
CA VAL A 35 7.70 -2.81 9.72
C VAL A 35 7.51 -1.90 8.53
N LEU A 36 7.67 -2.47 7.33
CA LEU A 36 7.44 -1.79 6.07
C LEU A 36 5.95 -1.82 5.70
N ASP A 37 5.39 -0.63 5.43
CA ASP A 37 4.01 -0.33 5.00
C ASP A 37 2.96 -1.26 5.61
N ILE A 38 2.85 -1.24 6.94
CA ILE A 38 1.80 -1.98 7.63
C ILE A 38 0.42 -1.49 7.20
N HIS A 39 -0.50 -2.43 7.00
CA HIS A 39 -1.87 -2.14 6.59
C HIS A 39 -2.61 -1.32 7.65
N ALA A 40 -2.56 -1.79 8.89
CA ALA A 40 -3.18 -1.19 10.07
C ALA A 40 -2.10 -0.92 11.15
N PRO A 41 -1.57 0.32 11.22
CA PRO A 41 -0.58 0.72 12.23
C PRO A 41 -0.99 0.45 13.68
N GLU A 42 -2.29 0.45 13.96
CA GLU A 42 -2.91 0.24 15.27
C GLU A 42 -2.52 -1.11 15.89
N ALA A 43 -2.19 -2.10 15.04
CA ALA A 43 -1.71 -3.41 15.49
C ALA A 43 -0.36 -3.34 16.24
N MET A 44 0.40 -2.26 16.04
CA MET A 44 1.73 -2.02 16.60
C MET A 44 1.73 -0.96 17.72
N GLU A 45 0.56 -0.46 18.13
CA GLU A 45 0.46 0.49 19.23
C GLU A 45 0.69 -0.17 20.60
N ASN A 46 1.30 0.57 21.53
CA ASN A 46 1.56 0.14 22.90
C ASN A 46 2.36 -1.18 22.98
N MET A 47 3.35 -1.35 22.10
CA MET A 47 4.31 -2.45 22.19
C MET A 47 5.31 -2.20 23.32
N GLU A 48 5.77 -3.28 23.96
CA GLU A 48 6.78 -3.26 25.03
C GLU A 48 8.19 -2.95 24.51
N VAL A 49 8.37 -2.95 23.19
CA VAL A 49 9.65 -2.69 22.52
C VAL A 49 9.50 -1.58 21.50
N PRO A 50 10.56 -0.82 21.19
CA PRO A 50 10.52 0.20 20.15
C PRO A 50 10.07 -0.35 18.79
N VAL A 51 9.10 0.33 18.17
CA VAL A 51 8.62 0.02 16.82
C VAL A 51 8.87 1.19 15.87
N GLU A 52 9.41 0.88 14.69
CA GLU A 52 9.55 1.80 13.58
C GLU A 52 8.68 1.34 12.40
N LEU A 53 7.65 2.12 12.10
CA LEU A 53 6.84 1.95 10.89
C LEU A 53 7.49 2.75 9.76
N VAL A 54 7.77 2.09 8.64
CA VAL A 54 8.42 2.71 7.49
C VAL A 54 7.60 2.56 6.25
N SER A 55 7.72 3.52 5.35
CA SER A 55 7.00 3.53 4.08
C SER A 55 7.96 3.57 2.90
N ALA A 56 7.65 2.80 1.87
CA ALA A 56 8.29 2.83 0.55
C ALA A 56 7.57 3.76 -0.44
N MET A 57 6.56 4.53 -0.01
CA MET A 57 5.89 5.50 -0.88
C MET A 57 6.86 6.51 -1.54
N PRO A 58 7.93 7.00 -0.88
CA PRO A 58 8.92 7.86 -1.55
C PRO A 58 9.64 7.15 -2.72
N GLU A 59 10.02 5.89 -2.55
CA GLU A 59 10.66 5.07 -3.58
C GLU A 59 9.70 4.78 -4.74
N ILE A 60 8.44 4.47 -4.42
CA ILE A 60 7.39 4.26 -5.41
C ILE A 60 7.14 5.56 -6.20
N ALA A 61 7.05 6.70 -5.51
CA ALA A 61 6.88 8.01 -6.13
C ALA A 61 8.01 8.31 -7.12
N GLU A 62 9.26 8.11 -6.70
CA GLU A 62 10.43 8.35 -7.55
C GLU A 62 10.45 7.43 -8.77
N HIS A 63 10.08 6.17 -8.61
CA HIS A 63 9.96 5.22 -9.72
C HIS A 63 8.88 5.64 -10.70
N LEU A 64 7.69 6.00 -10.21
CA LEU A 64 6.58 6.45 -11.04
C LEU A 64 6.95 7.74 -11.79
N ARG A 65 7.58 8.71 -11.12
CA ARG A 65 8.05 9.96 -11.72
C ARG A 65 9.00 9.74 -12.89
N LYS A 66 9.90 8.76 -12.81
CA LYS A 66 10.89 8.48 -13.87
C LYS A 66 10.29 7.68 -15.03
N ASN A 67 9.57 6.62 -14.70
CA ASN A 67 9.24 5.55 -15.64
C ASN A 67 7.81 5.61 -16.18
N VAL A 68 6.89 6.24 -15.44
CA VAL A 68 5.47 6.32 -15.81
C VAL A 68 5.07 7.76 -16.12
N ARG A 69 5.46 8.71 -15.27
CA ARG A 69 5.05 10.13 -15.31
C ARG A 69 3.52 10.27 -15.34
N PRO A 70 2.82 9.74 -14.31
CA PRO A 70 1.37 9.85 -14.27
C PRO A 70 0.97 11.32 -14.16
N ASP A 71 -0.12 11.71 -14.81
CA ASP A 71 -0.76 13.01 -14.65
C ASP A 71 -1.59 13.04 -13.35
N PHE A 72 -1.93 11.87 -12.81
CA PHE A 72 -2.86 11.71 -11.71
C PHE A 72 -2.60 10.44 -10.89
N VAL A 73 -2.82 10.51 -9.56
CA VAL A 73 -2.72 9.36 -8.65
C VAL A 73 -4.07 9.02 -8.02
N LEU A 74 -4.49 7.76 -8.11
CA LEU A 74 -5.75 7.27 -7.56
C LEU A 74 -5.52 6.34 -6.36
N SER A 75 -6.22 6.58 -5.27
CA SER A 75 -6.39 5.60 -4.20
C SER A 75 -7.53 4.62 -4.55
N PRO A 76 -7.32 3.30 -4.46
CA PRO A 76 -8.36 2.32 -4.80
C PRO A 76 -9.55 2.31 -3.84
N ASP A 77 -9.40 2.89 -2.64
CA ASP A 77 -10.48 3.22 -1.73
C ASP A 77 -10.07 4.29 -0.71
N LYS A 78 -10.96 4.59 0.24
CA LYS A 78 -10.76 5.63 1.24
C LYS A 78 -9.62 5.32 2.23
N GLY A 79 -9.35 4.05 2.52
CA GLY A 79 -8.36 3.64 3.52
C GLY A 79 -6.92 3.88 3.06
N ALA A 80 -6.69 3.93 1.75
CA ALA A 80 -5.37 4.15 1.15
C ALA A 80 -5.09 5.62 0.76
N ILE A 81 -5.98 6.56 1.08
CA ILE A 81 -5.87 7.98 0.69
C ILE A 81 -4.54 8.60 1.11
N ASP A 82 -4.10 8.37 2.34
CA ASP A 82 -2.90 9.01 2.86
C ASP A 82 -1.65 8.60 2.06
N ARG A 83 -1.57 7.33 1.67
CA ARG A 83 -0.46 6.79 0.84
C ARG A 83 -0.50 7.35 -0.57
N ALA A 84 -1.66 7.30 -1.22
CA ALA A 84 -1.85 7.85 -2.57
C ALA A 84 -1.54 9.36 -2.61
N SER A 85 -2.03 10.13 -1.62
CA SER A 85 -1.78 11.57 -1.52
C SER A 85 -0.30 11.88 -1.28
N SER A 86 0.40 11.06 -0.49
CA SER A 86 1.85 11.20 -0.25
C SER A 86 2.64 11.02 -1.54
N VAL A 87 2.32 10.00 -2.33
CA VAL A 87 2.95 9.76 -3.64
C VAL A 87 2.66 10.92 -4.60
N ALA A 88 1.41 11.36 -4.68
CA ALA A 88 0.99 12.45 -5.57
C ALA A 88 1.71 13.76 -5.25
N LYS A 89 1.78 14.13 -3.96
CA LYS A 89 2.53 15.31 -3.49
C LYS A 89 4.02 15.20 -3.80
N ALA A 90 4.62 14.02 -3.68
CA ALA A 90 6.03 13.81 -3.94
C ALA A 90 6.41 13.98 -5.43
N ILE A 91 5.45 13.77 -6.34
CA ILE A 91 5.64 13.92 -7.80
C ILE A 91 4.91 15.13 -8.40
N ASP A 92 4.30 15.97 -7.56
CA ASP A 92 3.57 17.19 -7.90
C ASP A 92 2.41 16.99 -8.88
N VAL A 93 1.52 16.04 -8.57
CA VAL A 93 0.32 15.75 -9.37
C VAL A 93 -0.95 15.67 -8.52
N PRO A 94 -2.14 15.90 -9.09
CA PRO A 94 -3.41 15.71 -8.41
C PRO A 94 -3.64 14.25 -7.96
N PHE A 95 -4.47 14.08 -6.93
CA PHE A 95 -4.93 12.77 -6.46
C PHE A 95 -6.41 12.76 -6.09
N SER A 96 -7.01 11.57 -6.03
CA SER A 96 -8.35 11.30 -5.51
C SER A 96 -8.46 9.83 -5.13
N TYR A 97 -9.68 9.35 -4.90
CA TYR A 97 -9.97 7.99 -4.51
C TYR A 97 -11.26 7.49 -5.19
N LEU A 98 -11.40 6.17 -5.26
CA LEU A 98 -12.66 5.54 -5.66
C LEU A 98 -13.63 5.49 -4.49
N GLU A 99 -14.81 6.06 -4.70
CA GLU A 99 -15.93 5.87 -3.80
C GLU A 99 -16.67 4.58 -4.19
N LYS A 100 -16.78 3.65 -3.23
CA LYS A 100 -17.57 2.43 -3.40
C LYS A 100 -19.02 2.78 -3.05
N LYS A 101 -19.87 2.96 -4.04
CA LYS A 101 -21.31 3.13 -3.82
C LYS A 101 -22.00 1.78 -3.98
N ARG A 102 -22.53 1.25 -2.88
CA ARG A 102 -23.31 0.01 -2.91
C ARG A 102 -24.70 0.33 -3.45
N ILE A 103 -25.03 -0.21 -4.62
CA ILE A 103 -26.34 -0.02 -5.25
C ILE A 103 -27.32 -1.07 -4.71
N ASP A 104 -26.88 -2.32 -4.57
CA ASP A 104 -27.68 -3.41 -3.98
C ASP A 104 -26.79 -4.49 -3.33
N ALA A 105 -27.39 -5.64 -2.97
CA ALA A 105 -26.70 -6.74 -2.30
C ALA A 105 -25.51 -7.30 -3.11
N HIS A 106 -25.59 -7.26 -4.44
CA HIS A 106 -24.63 -7.86 -5.38
C HIS A 106 -23.86 -6.83 -6.23
N THR A 107 -24.37 -5.59 -6.34
CA THR A 107 -23.82 -4.54 -7.21
C THR A 107 -23.14 -3.43 -6.41
N ILE A 108 -21.84 -3.27 -6.63
CA ILE A 108 -21.05 -2.15 -6.12
C ILE A 108 -20.56 -1.35 -7.31
N GLU A 109 -20.99 -0.10 -7.42
CA GLU A 109 -20.48 0.85 -8.39
C GLU A 109 -19.26 1.57 -7.81
N HIS A 110 -18.21 1.69 -8.63
CA HIS A 110 -17.00 2.42 -8.28
C HIS A 110 -17.02 3.72 -9.06
N THR A 111 -17.25 4.84 -8.37
CA THR A 111 -17.27 6.17 -8.99
C THR A 111 -16.08 6.97 -8.46
N PRO A 112 -15.16 7.41 -9.32
CA PRO A 112 -14.18 8.43 -8.97
C PRO A 112 -14.93 9.69 -8.55
N LYS A 113 -14.63 10.21 -7.36
CA LYS A 113 -15.17 11.48 -6.92
C LYS A 113 -14.40 12.60 -7.62
N ASP A 114 -15.13 13.45 -8.37
CA ASP A 114 -14.66 14.70 -8.96
C ASP A 114 -13.41 14.55 -9.87
N LEU A 115 -13.50 13.74 -10.94
CA LEU A 115 -12.35 13.59 -11.84
C LEU A 115 -12.64 13.56 -13.33
N ASP A 116 -11.86 14.36 -14.05
CA ASP A 116 -11.65 14.29 -15.49
C ASP A 116 -10.28 13.63 -15.75
N VAL A 117 -10.30 12.35 -16.17
CA VAL A 117 -9.11 11.56 -16.54
C VAL A 117 -8.98 11.40 -18.06
N GLU A 118 -9.75 12.15 -18.85
CA GLU A 118 -9.76 11.95 -20.29
C GLU A 118 -8.39 12.29 -20.89
N GLY A 119 -7.78 11.32 -21.57
CA GLY A 119 -6.45 11.44 -22.15
C GLY A 119 -5.29 11.36 -21.15
N GLN A 120 -5.54 11.17 -19.85
CA GLN A 120 -4.51 11.17 -18.80
C GLN A 120 -3.87 9.81 -18.54
N VAL A 121 -2.63 9.82 -18.07
CA VAL A 121 -1.93 8.65 -17.49
C VAL A 121 -2.20 8.61 -15.98
N VAL A 122 -2.75 7.51 -15.48
CA VAL A 122 -3.17 7.37 -14.09
C VAL A 122 -2.36 6.29 -13.37
N ALA A 123 -1.89 6.57 -12.15
CA ALA A 123 -1.29 5.57 -11.26
C ALA A 123 -2.21 5.26 -10.08
N ILE A 124 -2.63 4.00 -9.94
CA ILE A 124 -3.35 3.50 -8.76
C ILE A 124 -2.31 3.06 -7.72
N VAL A 125 -2.36 3.61 -6.52
CA VAL A 125 -1.37 3.36 -5.46
C VAL A 125 -2.04 2.76 -4.23
N ASP A 126 -1.48 1.67 -3.69
CA ASP A 126 -1.96 1.00 -2.47
C ASP A 126 -0.80 0.44 -1.62
N ASP A 127 -1.04 -0.03 -0.39
CA ASP A 127 0.01 -0.74 0.37
C ASP A 127 0.31 -2.11 -0.25
N MET A 128 -0.71 -2.81 -0.73
CA MET A 128 -0.54 -4.18 -1.19
C MET A 128 -1.51 -4.57 -2.31
N ILE A 129 -1.07 -5.47 -3.18
CA ILE A 129 -1.92 -6.09 -4.19
C ILE A 129 -1.88 -7.61 -4.02
N SER A 130 -3.00 -8.19 -3.59
CA SER A 130 -3.17 -9.65 -3.45
C SER A 130 -3.80 -10.26 -4.70
N THR A 131 -5.13 -10.28 -4.82
CA THR A 131 -5.81 -10.86 -5.99
C THR A 131 -5.88 -9.90 -7.19
N GLY A 132 -5.60 -8.61 -7.01
CA GLY A 132 -5.70 -7.59 -8.06
C GLY A 132 -7.12 -7.17 -8.42
N GLY A 133 -8.17 -7.79 -7.87
CA GLY A 133 -9.55 -7.51 -8.27
C GLY A 133 -9.99 -6.06 -8.07
N THR A 134 -9.57 -5.41 -6.98
CA THR A 134 -9.84 -3.98 -6.74
C THR A 134 -9.18 -3.09 -7.79
N ILE A 135 -7.91 -3.38 -8.12
CA ILE A 135 -7.15 -2.66 -9.14
C ILE A 135 -7.77 -2.83 -10.53
N CYS A 136 -8.21 -4.03 -10.90
CA CYS A 136 -8.89 -4.27 -12.18
C CYS A 136 -10.16 -3.43 -12.29
N ARG A 137 -11.03 -3.45 -11.28
CA ARG A 137 -12.27 -2.63 -11.28
C ARG A 137 -11.97 -1.12 -11.33
N ALA A 138 -10.94 -0.68 -10.61
CA ALA A 138 -10.48 0.69 -10.63
C ALA A 138 -10.01 1.11 -12.03
N SER A 139 -9.18 0.27 -12.67
CA SER A 139 -8.72 0.51 -14.03
C SER A 139 -9.87 0.56 -15.02
N ASP A 140 -10.81 -0.39 -14.97
CA ASP A 140 -11.96 -0.41 -15.87
C ASP A 140 -12.82 0.86 -15.74
N ALA A 141 -12.97 1.39 -14.52
CA ALA A 141 -13.67 2.64 -14.28
C ALA A 141 -12.93 3.84 -14.89
N LEU A 142 -11.61 3.93 -14.69
CA LEU A 142 -10.76 4.97 -15.28
C LEU A 142 -10.78 4.92 -16.82
N ARG A 143 -10.69 3.72 -17.40
CA ARG A 143 -10.74 3.51 -18.85
C ARG A 143 -12.07 3.95 -19.46
N ARG A 144 -13.21 3.69 -18.78
CA ARG A 144 -14.52 4.19 -19.21
C ARG A 144 -14.63 5.72 -19.20
N GLN A 145 -13.78 6.39 -18.42
CA GLN A 145 -13.69 7.86 -18.37
C GLN A 145 -12.61 8.43 -19.31
N GLY A 146 -12.02 7.61 -20.18
CA GLY A 146 -11.08 8.07 -21.20
C GLY A 146 -9.61 8.08 -20.77
N ALA A 147 -9.24 7.45 -19.65
CA ALA A 147 -7.84 7.33 -19.25
C ALA A 147 -6.99 6.69 -20.36
N LYS A 148 -5.88 7.35 -20.71
CA LYS A 148 -4.96 6.94 -21.78
C LYS A 148 -4.13 5.73 -21.37
N GLU A 149 -3.63 5.72 -20.13
CA GLU A 149 -2.84 4.63 -19.54
C GLU A 149 -3.20 4.52 -18.06
N VAL A 150 -3.20 3.31 -17.52
CA VAL A 150 -3.45 3.01 -16.11
C VAL A 150 -2.36 2.09 -15.60
N HIS A 151 -1.65 2.52 -14.56
CA HIS A 151 -0.62 1.72 -13.88
C HIS A 151 -1.04 1.41 -12.46
N ALA A 152 -0.58 0.28 -11.93
CA ALA A 152 -0.75 -0.09 -10.54
C ALA A 152 0.61 -0.07 -9.83
N ALA A 153 0.66 0.51 -8.63
CA ALA A 153 1.82 0.56 -7.78
C ALA A 153 1.47 0.13 -6.35
N CYS A 154 2.31 -0.67 -5.72
CA CYS A 154 2.14 -1.03 -4.31
C CYS A 154 3.44 -1.35 -3.61
N THR A 155 3.44 -1.33 -2.28
CA THR A 155 4.59 -1.85 -1.53
C THR A 155 4.65 -3.37 -1.63
N HIS A 156 3.59 -4.07 -1.22
CA HIS A 156 3.59 -5.53 -1.12
C HIS A 156 2.85 -6.19 -2.29
N GLY A 157 3.61 -6.65 -3.28
CA GLY A 157 3.11 -7.44 -4.41
C GLY A 157 2.93 -8.93 -4.05
N LEU A 158 1.80 -9.30 -3.45
CA LEU A 158 1.49 -10.70 -3.10
C LEU A 158 1.08 -11.52 -4.33
N PHE A 159 0.30 -10.89 -5.21
CA PHE A 159 -0.13 -11.43 -6.50
C PHE A 159 -0.67 -12.87 -6.49
N THR A 160 -1.53 -13.19 -5.53
CA THR A 160 -2.12 -14.52 -5.36
C THR A 160 -3.16 -14.85 -6.45
N GLY A 161 -3.40 -16.14 -6.69
CA GLY A 161 -4.51 -16.59 -7.55
C GLY A 161 -4.47 -16.05 -8.98
N GLY A 162 -3.28 -16.03 -9.60
CA GLY A 162 -3.08 -15.58 -10.98
C GLY A 162 -3.18 -14.06 -11.18
N ALA A 163 -3.01 -13.26 -10.11
CA ALA A 163 -3.19 -11.81 -10.18
C ALA A 163 -2.31 -11.12 -11.23
N ILE A 164 -1.05 -11.52 -11.44
CA ILE A 164 -0.20 -10.92 -12.48
C ILE A 164 -0.83 -11.04 -13.87
N HIS A 165 -1.32 -12.23 -14.21
CA HIS A 165 -1.97 -12.46 -15.50
C HIS A 165 -3.26 -11.64 -15.62
N ARG A 166 -4.08 -11.65 -14.55
CA ARG A 166 -5.30 -10.84 -14.47
C ARG A 166 -5.01 -9.35 -14.69
N LEU A 167 -4.07 -8.79 -13.93
CA LEU A 167 -3.69 -7.38 -14.02
C LEU A 167 -3.19 -7.01 -15.42
N GLY A 168 -2.45 -7.90 -16.08
CA GLY A 168 -1.97 -7.67 -17.46
C GLY A 168 -3.07 -7.43 -18.50
N ASN A 169 -4.32 -7.80 -18.21
CA ASN A 169 -5.47 -7.52 -19.09
C ASN A 169 -6.18 -6.21 -18.77
N HIS A 170 -5.83 -5.54 -17.66
CA HIS A 170 -6.53 -4.36 -17.16
C HIS A 170 -5.63 -3.13 -17.00
N VAL A 171 -4.32 -3.29 -16.79
CA VAL A 171 -3.38 -2.18 -16.56
C VAL A 171 -2.17 -2.27 -17.48
N ASP A 172 -1.59 -1.12 -17.83
CA ASP A 172 -0.43 -0.97 -18.72
C ASP A 172 0.88 -1.32 -18.00
N GLY A 173 0.90 -1.24 -16.67
CA GLY A 173 2.03 -1.68 -15.88
C GLY A 173 1.70 -1.94 -14.42
N VAL A 174 2.44 -2.87 -13.82
CA VAL A 174 2.39 -3.19 -12.40
C VAL A 174 3.78 -2.99 -11.83
N HIS A 175 3.86 -2.21 -10.76
CA HIS A 175 5.09 -1.85 -10.08
C HIS A 175 4.95 -2.21 -8.60
N SER A 176 5.89 -2.97 -8.07
CA SER A 176 5.90 -3.30 -6.65
C SER A 176 7.29 -3.22 -6.09
N THR A 177 7.38 -3.09 -4.77
CA THR A 177 8.69 -3.20 -4.13
C THR A 177 9.18 -4.64 -4.09
N ASP A 178 10.47 -4.82 -3.87
CA ASP A 178 11.13 -6.09 -3.55
C ASP A 178 10.82 -6.63 -2.14
N SER A 179 9.85 -6.04 -1.42
CA SER A 179 9.40 -6.54 -0.11
C SER A 179 8.89 -7.98 -0.13
N LEU A 180 8.48 -8.48 -1.31
CA LEU A 180 8.18 -9.87 -1.62
C LEU A 180 8.71 -10.21 -3.02
N PRO A 181 9.36 -11.38 -3.21
CA PRO A 181 9.92 -11.76 -4.51
C PRO A 181 8.81 -12.04 -5.53
N ASN A 182 8.78 -11.26 -6.61
CA ASN A 182 7.81 -11.44 -7.69
C ASN A 182 8.30 -10.79 -9.01
N PRO A 183 7.72 -11.11 -10.18
CA PRO A 183 8.18 -10.58 -11.48
C PRO A 183 7.99 -9.07 -11.70
N ARG A 184 7.27 -8.39 -10.80
CA ARG A 184 6.98 -6.95 -10.83
C ARG A 184 7.65 -6.21 -9.67
N ALA A 185 8.56 -6.85 -8.94
CA ALA A 185 9.39 -6.24 -7.89
C ALA A 185 10.50 -5.38 -8.53
N ASN A 186 10.12 -4.22 -9.05
CA ASN A 186 11.00 -3.32 -9.80
C ASN A 186 11.37 -2.04 -9.04
N VAL A 187 10.92 -1.90 -7.80
CA VAL A 187 11.28 -0.83 -6.87
C VAL A 187 12.00 -1.46 -5.68
N SER A 188 13.15 -0.94 -5.25
CA SER A 188 13.77 -1.48 -4.03
C SER A 188 13.21 -0.83 -2.77
N ALA A 189 12.85 -1.64 -1.79
CA ALA A 189 12.46 -1.20 -0.45
C ALA A 189 13.67 -1.02 0.49
N ALA A 190 14.90 -1.31 0.03
CA ALA A 190 16.10 -1.29 0.85
C ALA A 190 16.32 0.08 1.51
N GLU A 191 16.11 1.18 0.78
CA GLU A 191 16.24 2.53 1.33
C GLU A 191 15.20 2.83 2.43
N ALA A 192 13.95 2.41 2.23
CA ALA A 192 12.90 2.55 3.24
C ALA A 192 13.22 1.78 4.52
N LEU A 193 13.67 0.54 4.38
CA LEU A 193 14.08 -0.30 5.52
C LEU A 193 15.33 0.25 6.20
N SER A 194 16.33 0.70 5.44
CA SER A 194 17.56 1.33 5.96
C SER A 194 17.24 2.55 6.82
N ARG A 195 16.32 3.41 6.37
CA ARG A 195 15.83 4.55 7.17
C ARG A 195 15.20 4.10 8.49
N GLY A 196 14.38 3.05 8.47
CA GLY A 196 13.73 2.51 9.67
C GLY A 196 14.71 1.92 10.67
N VAL A 197 15.64 1.10 10.19
CA VAL A 197 16.66 0.48 11.04
C VAL A 197 17.54 1.54 11.70
N LYS A 198 17.97 2.57 10.98
CA LYS A 198 18.75 3.68 11.56
C LYS A 198 18.01 4.39 12.68
N ARG A 199 16.75 4.78 12.46
CA ARG A 199 15.93 5.44 13.49
C ARG A 199 15.68 4.55 14.70
N LEU A 200 15.48 3.25 14.47
CA LEU A 200 15.29 2.28 15.56
C LEU A 200 16.55 2.20 16.44
N ILE A 201 17.72 2.06 15.83
CA ILE A 201 19.02 2.01 16.53
C ILE A 201 19.26 3.31 17.32
N GLU A 202 18.96 4.47 16.73
CA GLU A 202 19.08 5.77 17.40
C GLU A 202 18.18 5.87 18.63
N ARG A 203 16.93 5.40 18.54
CA ARG A 203 15.99 5.39 19.66
C ARG A 203 16.47 4.47 20.79
N MET A 204 16.86 3.24 20.45
CA MET A 204 17.39 2.28 21.43
C MET A 204 18.65 2.80 22.13
N SER A 205 19.54 3.46 21.38
CA SER A 205 20.76 4.05 21.94
C SER A 205 20.47 5.22 22.89
N SER A 206 19.39 5.97 22.63
CA SER A 206 19.00 7.11 23.47
C SER A 206 18.35 6.65 24.78
N GLU A 207 17.63 5.52 24.79
CA GLU A 207 17.02 4.94 25.99
C GLU A 207 18.06 4.34 26.95
N ILE A 208 19.16 3.79 26.43
CA ILE A 208 20.26 3.23 27.24
C ILE A 208 20.99 4.29 28.08
N VAL A 209 21.02 5.55 27.64
CA VAL A 209 21.75 6.63 28.35
C VAL A 209 20.98 7.18 29.56
N ILE A 210 19.70 6.81 29.74
CA ILE A 210 18.81 7.34 30.78
C ILE A 210 18.73 6.42 32.03
N HIS A 211 19.45 5.30 32.04
CA HIS A 211 19.58 4.39 33.19
C HIS A 211 21.03 4.28 33.68
#